data_AF-A0A957XM96-F1
#
_entry.id   AF-A0A957XM96-F1
#
_cell.length_a   1.000
_cell.length_b   1.000
_cell.length_c   1.000
_cell.angle_alpha   90.00
_cell.angle_beta   90.00
_cell.angle_gamma   90.00
#
_symmetry.space_group_name_H-M   'P 1'
#
loop_
_entity.id
_entity.type
_entity.pdbx_description
1 polymer ?
#
loop_
_entity_poly.entity_id
_entity_poly.type
_entity_poly.pdbx_seq_one_letter_code
_entity_poly.pdbx_strand_id
1 'polypeptide(L)' 'MDTVHVAIDLPRSLLSALKQDPDGFVQEMRLAAAIKWYEMQRVSQAKAAEIAGLSRAEFITALNQFGVTP' A
#
# COMPACT_ATOMS: atom_id res chain seq x y z
N MET A 1 6.80 -6.37 16.31
CA MET A 1 6.05 -5.11 16.17
C MET A 1 4.62 -5.42 16.51
N ASP A 2 4.01 -4.62 17.37
CA ASP A 2 2.59 -4.73 17.64
C ASP A 2 1.81 -4.40 16.38
N THR A 3 0.75 -5.16 16.11
CA THR A 3 -0.06 -5.03 14.90
C THR A 3 -1.44 -4.51 15.26
N VAL A 4 -2.05 -3.81 14.31
CA VAL A 4 -3.42 -3.32 14.41
C VAL A 4 -4.24 -3.97 13.31
N HIS A 5 -5.39 -4.55 13.67
CA HIS A 5 -6.36 -5.07 12.72
C HIS A 5 -7.36 -3.96 12.35
N VAL A 6 -7.61 -3.79 11.05
CA VAL A 6 -8.56 -2.82 10.51
C VAL A 6 -9.61 -3.59 9.70
N ALA A 7 -10.88 -3.31 9.95
CA ALA A 7 -12.01 -3.84 9.18
C ALA A 7 -12.69 -2.70 8.42
N ILE A 8 -12.97 -2.90 7.13
CA ILE A 8 -13.58 -1.91 6.24
C ILE A 8 -14.61 -2.63 5.38
N ASP A 9 -15.84 -2.10 5.34
CA ASP A 9 -16.87 -2.60 4.44
C ASP A 9 -16.71 -1.94 3.06
N LEU A 10 -16.54 -2.77 2.02
CA LEU A 10 -16.41 -2.35 0.64
C LEU A 10 -17.34 -3.15 -0.26
N PRO A 11 -17.80 -2.59 -1.39
CA PRO A 11 -18.57 -3.35 -2.36
C PRO A 11 -17.74 -4.52 -2.91
N ARG A 12 -18.26 -5.75 -2.82
CA ARG A 12 -17.57 -6.95 -3.34
C ARG A 12 -17.22 -6.85 -4.83
N SER A 13 -18.00 -6.08 -5.58
CA SER A 13 -17.76 -5.79 -7.00
C SER A 13 -16.45 -5.08 -7.28
N LEU A 14 -15.84 -4.43 -6.27
CA LEU A 14 -14.54 -3.79 -6.39
C LEU A 14 -13.44 -4.81 -6.76
N LEU A 15 -13.44 -5.98 -6.11
CA LEU A 15 -12.49 -7.06 -6.41
C LEU A 15 -12.58 -7.49 -7.88
N SER A 16 -13.79 -7.63 -8.39
CA SER A 16 -14.03 -7.95 -9.81
C SER A 16 -13.59 -6.83 -10.75
N ALA A 17 -13.84 -5.56 -10.38
CA ALA A 17 -13.45 -4.41 -11.19
C ALA A 17 -11.93 -4.28 -11.30
N LEU A 18 -11.20 -4.61 -10.23
CA LEU A 18 -9.74 -4.59 -10.18
C LEU A 18 -9.10 -5.92 -10.63
N LYS A 19 -9.90 -6.95 -10.87
CA LYS A 19 -9.45 -8.32 -11.21
C LYS A 19 -8.51 -8.91 -10.15
N GLN A 20 -8.87 -8.72 -8.88
CA GLN A 20 -8.09 -9.19 -7.73
C GLN A 20 -8.89 -10.16 -6.88
N ASP A 21 -8.17 -11.03 -6.17
CA ASP A 21 -8.69 -11.74 -5.02
C ASP A 21 -8.60 -10.84 -3.75
N PRO A 22 -9.20 -11.25 -2.62
CA PRO A 22 -9.16 -10.45 -1.40
C PRO A 22 -7.75 -10.14 -0.89
N ASP A 23 -6.83 -11.11 -0.94
CA ASP A 23 -5.48 -10.95 -0.40
C ASP A 23 -4.65 -9.96 -1.23
N GLY A 24 -4.70 -10.09 -2.56
CA GLY A 24 -4.06 -9.16 -3.49
C GLY A 24 -4.62 -7.74 -3.37
N PHE A 25 -5.93 -7.61 -3.22
CA PHE A 25 -6.57 -6.31 -2.99
C PHE A 25 -6.11 -5.65 -1.69
N VAL A 26 -6.06 -6.39 -0.58
CA VAL A 26 -5.58 -5.86 0.71
C VAL A 26 -4.12 -5.44 0.61
N GLN A 27 -3.29 -6.22 -0.07
CA GLN A 27 -1.87 -5.89 -0.27
C GLN A 27 -1.69 -4.63 -1.12
N GLU A 28 -2.43 -4.49 -2.23
CA GLU A 28 -2.39 -3.29 -3.08
C GLU A 28 -2.91 -2.06 -2.33
N MET A 29 -4.02 -2.18 -1.60
CA MET A 29 -4.58 -1.09 -0.81
C MET A 29 -3.60 -0.60 0.26
N ARG A 30 -2.90 -1.52 0.95
CA ARG A 30 -1.87 -1.21 1.95
C ARG A 30 -0.68 -0.48 1.31
N LEU A 31 -0.24 -0.93 0.13
CA LEU A 31 0.83 -0.28 -0.63
C LEU A 31 0.42 1.13 -1.09
N ALA A 32 -0.76 1.27 -1.69
CA ALA A 32 -1.29 2.54 -2.16
C ALA A 32 -1.40 3.57 -1.02
N ALA A 33 -1.86 3.14 0.16
CA ALA A 33 -1.90 3.99 1.35
C ALA A 33 -0.50 4.43 1.80
N ALA A 34 0.46 3.50 1.86
CA ALA A 34 1.85 3.79 2.23
C ALA A 34 2.50 4.80 1.28
N ILE A 35 2.30 4.62 -0.04
CA ILE A 35 2.78 5.55 -1.08
C ILE A 35 2.14 6.92 -0.90
N LYS A 36 0.82 6.98 -0.68
CA LYS A 36 0.13 8.26 -0.50
C LYS A 36 0.61 9.01 0.74
N TRP A 37 0.83 8.31 1.86
CA TRP A 37 1.37 8.95 3.06
C TRP A 37 2.82 9.42 2.88
N TYR A 38 3.62 8.70 2.11
CA TYR A 38 4.96 9.15 1.73
C TYR A 38 4.92 10.41 0.86
N GLU A 39 4.11 10.41 -0.20
CA GLU A 39 3.94 11.54 -1.13
C GLU A 39 3.45 12.80 -0.39
N MET A 40 2.55 12.63 0.58
CA MET A 40 2.08 13.70 1.46
C MET A 40 3.10 14.12 2.54
N GLN A 41 4.31 13.55 2.54
CA GLN A 41 5.36 13.78 3.54
C GLN A 41 4.93 13.49 4.99
N ARG A 42 3.93 12.61 5.19
CA ARG A 42 3.43 12.24 6.52
C ARG A 42 4.26 11.16 7.19
N VAL A 43 4.96 10.36 6.38
CA VAL A 43 5.88 9.30 6.83
C VAL A 43 7.15 9.34 6.00
N SER A 44 8.26 8.88 6.57
CA SER A 44 9.51 8.71 5.82
C SER A 44 9.42 7.53 4.84
N GLN A 45 10.28 7.51 3.81
CA GLN A 45 10.36 6.39 2.86
C GLN A 45 10.59 5.03 3.55
N ALA A 46 11.46 4.99 4.58
CA ALA A 46 11.71 3.77 5.35
C ALA A 46 10.46 3.30 6.12
N LYS A 47 9.73 4.24 6.73
CA LYS A 47 8.47 3.94 7.42
C LYS A 47 7.37 3.51 6.44
N ALA A 48 7.31 4.11 5.26
CA ALA A 48 6.37 3.71 4.21
C ALA A 48 6.65 2.29 3.70
N ALA A 49 7.92 1.91 3.50
CA ALA A 49 8.30 0.54 3.15
C ALA A 49 7.86 -0.47 4.23
N GLU A 50 8.13 -0.16 5.51
CA GLU A 50 7.67 -0.96 6.65
C GLU A 50 6.15 -1.08 6.69
N ILE A 51 5.42 0.03 6.52
CA ILE A 51 3.96 0.05 6.44
C ILE A 51 3.50 -0.79 5.26
N ALA A 52 4.14 -0.77 4.10
CA ALA A 52 3.77 -1.60 2.95
C ALA A 52 4.11 -3.09 3.14
N GLY A 53 4.92 -3.44 4.14
CA GLY A 53 5.44 -4.80 4.31
C GLY A 53 6.51 -5.16 3.27
N LEU A 54 7.23 -4.15 2.76
CA LEU A 54 8.24 -4.28 1.71
C LEU A 54 9.63 -3.94 2.25
N SER A 55 10.66 -4.48 1.61
CA SER A 55 12.00 -3.91 1.74
C SER A 55 12.05 -2.50 1.15
N ARG A 56 13.06 -1.73 1.55
CA ARG A 56 13.26 -0.37 1.01
C ARG A 56 13.45 -0.36 -0.51
N ALA A 57 14.12 -1.36 -1.07
CA ALA A 57 14.36 -1.46 -2.51
C ALA A 57 13.08 -1.78 -3.29
N GLU A 58 12.26 -2.70 -2.78
CA GLU A 58 10.94 -3.00 -3.34
C GLU A 58 10.02 -1.78 -3.29
N PHE A 59 10.03 -1.03 -2.18
CA PHE A 59 9.23 0.18 -2.06
C PHE A 59 9.64 1.27 -3.06
N ILE A 60 10.95 1.51 -3.25
CA ILE A 60 11.43 2.46 -4.29
C ILE A 60 10.98 2.02 -5.68
N THR A 61 11.00 0.72 -5.96
CA THR A 61 10.49 0.17 -7.22
C THR A 61 8.99 0.41 -7.37
N ALA A 62 8.22 0.25 -6.30
CA ALA A 62 6.78 0.49 -6.27
C ALA A 62 6.43 1.98 -6.48
N LEU A 63 7.20 2.93 -5.94
CA LEU A 63 6.96 4.37 -6.16
C LEU A 63 6.85 4.72 -7.64
N ASN A 64 7.73 4.13 -8.47
CA ASN A 64 7.70 4.35 -9.93
C ASN A 64 6.42 3.83 -10.59
N GLN A 65 5.85 2.72 -10.10
CA GLN A 65 4.59 2.17 -10.63
C GLN A 65 3.40 3.10 -10.36
N PHE A 66 3.49 3.90 -9.29
CA PHE A 66 2.49 4.88 -8.90
C PHE A 66 2.80 6.30 -9.37
N GLY A 67 3.86 6.49 -10.18
CA GLY A 67 4.27 7.80 -10.68
C GLY A 67 4.78 8.77 -9.60
N VAL A 68 5.23 8.25 -8.46
CA VAL A 68 5.78 9.05 -7.36
C VAL A 68 7.30 9.02 -7.44
N THR A 69 7.94 10.17 -7.35
CA THR A 69 9.41 10.26 -7.34
C THR A 69 9.95 9.90 -5.95
N PRO A 70 11.02 9.07 -5.87
CA PRO A 70 11.65 8.69 -4.61
C PRO A 70 12.23 9.83 -3.80
#